data_AF-A0A5E7YXJ2-F1
#
_entry.id   AF-A0A5E7YXJ2-F1
#
_cell.length_a   1.000
_cell.length_b   1.000
_cell.length_c   1.000
_cell.angle_alpha   90.00
_cell.angle_beta   90.00
_cell.angle_gamma   90.00
#
_symmetry.space_group_name_H-M   'P 1'
#
loop_
_entity.id
_entity.type
_entity.pdbx_description
1 polymer ?
#
loop_
_entity_poly.entity_id
_entity_poly.type
_entity_poly.pdbx_seq_one_letter_code
_entity_poly.pdbx_strand_id
1 'polypeptide(L)'
;MRPLTPALALLLAACGSAADAPQGEATRIVFDEAGPPPARAFPSPDTSDAFWRVAASGQAVDFGNDGEPPLLSLACDLTDAAAPQFVIIRHAEALPGQEALFPFVGNGMSRRFLADTVLVDGEWRWEARLPAASTQLEIFEGPREMIATLPGRGTLEMRGSRIPGEFLAWCRAGGELPEVEGDETGGSEEAR
;
A
#
# COMPACT_ATOMS: atom_id res chain seq x y z
N MET A 1 -83.47 -19.51 -18.06
CA MET A 1 -82.24 -19.36 -18.87
C MET A 1 -81.83 -17.90 -18.81
N ARG A 2 -80.70 -17.62 -18.16
CA ARG A 2 -80.18 -16.26 -17.92
C ARG A 2 -78.83 -16.16 -18.66
N PRO A 3 -78.72 -15.31 -19.69
CA PRO A 3 -77.44 -14.78 -20.13
C PRO A 3 -77.37 -13.30 -19.76
N LEU A 4 -76.21 -12.83 -19.27
CA LEU A 4 -75.66 -11.53 -19.67
C LEU A 4 -74.21 -11.40 -19.22
N THR A 5 -73.33 -11.60 -20.21
CA THR A 5 -72.34 -10.66 -20.74
C THR A 5 -71.36 -9.94 -19.80
N PRO A 6 -70.05 -10.00 -20.11
CA PRO A 6 -68.97 -9.35 -19.36
C PRO A 6 -68.82 -7.88 -19.76
N ALA A 7 -68.47 -7.04 -18.79
CA ALA A 7 -67.95 -5.70 -19.01
C ALA A 7 -66.94 -5.38 -17.90
N LEU A 8 -65.69 -5.77 -18.13
CA LEU A 8 -64.56 -5.34 -17.31
C LEU A 8 -63.48 -4.78 -18.25
N ALA A 9 -63.61 -3.50 -18.56
CA ALA A 9 -62.56 -2.72 -19.19
C ALA A 9 -62.60 -1.31 -18.60
N LEU A 10 -61.39 -0.77 -18.37
CA LEU A 10 -61.05 0.63 -18.07
C LEU A 10 -61.02 1.05 -16.60
N LEU A 11 -59.94 0.66 -15.90
CA LEU A 11 -59.40 1.42 -14.75
C LEU A 11 -57.85 1.41 -14.77
N LEU A 12 -57.23 1.94 -15.82
CA LEU A 12 -55.78 2.18 -15.91
C LEU A 12 -55.50 3.60 -16.40
N ALA A 13 -55.94 4.59 -15.63
CA ALA A 13 -55.57 6.00 -15.83
C ALA A 13 -55.58 6.75 -14.49
N ALA A 14 -54.72 6.36 -13.55
CA ALA A 14 -54.50 7.12 -12.31
C ALA A 14 -53.17 6.78 -11.64
N CYS A 15 -52.05 7.10 -12.30
CA CYS A 15 -50.75 7.28 -11.65
C CYS A 15 -49.94 8.28 -12.48
N GLY A 16 -50.20 9.57 -12.24
CA GLY A 16 -49.61 10.68 -12.97
C GLY A 16 -49.86 12.00 -12.25
N SER A 17 -49.59 12.04 -10.95
CA SER A 17 -49.45 13.31 -10.23
C SER A 17 -48.27 13.15 -9.30
N ALA A 18 -47.09 13.43 -9.84
CA ALA A 18 -45.93 13.71 -9.02
C ALA A 18 -46.27 14.99 -8.25
N ALA A 19 -46.54 14.84 -6.96
CA ALA A 19 -46.60 15.95 -6.04
C ALA A 19 -45.27 16.72 -6.11
N ASP A 20 -45.36 18.05 -6.11
CA ASP A 20 -44.23 18.97 -6.00
C ASP A 20 -43.32 18.55 -4.84
N ALA A 21 -42.25 17.83 -5.16
CA ALA A 21 -41.11 17.76 -4.28
C ALA A 21 -40.49 19.17 -4.28
N PRO A 22 -40.18 19.76 -3.11
CA PRO A 22 -39.44 21.01 -3.09
C PRO A 22 -38.16 20.79 -3.87
N GLN A 23 -38.06 21.45 -5.03
CA GLN A 23 -36.83 21.53 -5.78
C GLN A 23 -35.88 22.33 -4.89
N GLY A 24 -35.12 21.63 -4.05
CA GLY A 24 -34.05 22.24 -3.29
C GLY A 24 -33.19 22.98 -4.30
N GLU A 25 -33.22 24.32 -4.25
CA GLU A 25 -32.37 25.15 -5.06
C GLU A 25 -30.95 24.62 -4.89
N ALA A 26 -30.34 24.17 -5.99
CA ALA A 26 -28.96 23.74 -5.97
C ALA A 26 -28.10 24.96 -5.61
N THR A 27 -27.86 25.15 -4.31
CA THR A 27 -26.93 26.17 -3.83
C THR A 27 -25.56 25.80 -4.36
N ARG A 28 -25.08 26.57 -5.34
CA ARG A 28 -23.72 26.46 -5.84
C ARG A 28 -22.81 27.02 -4.74
N ILE A 29 -22.19 26.13 -3.96
CA ILE A 29 -21.17 26.49 -3.00
C ILE A 29 -19.99 27.06 -3.80
N VAL A 30 -19.69 28.35 -3.63
CA VAL A 30 -18.50 28.97 -4.18
C VAL A 30 -17.34 28.51 -3.29
N PHE A 31 -16.54 27.56 -3.77
CA PHE A 31 -15.22 27.31 -3.20
C PHE A 31 -14.36 28.55 -3.42
N ASP A 32 -13.59 28.93 -2.40
CA ASP A 32 -12.58 29.99 -2.48
C ASP A 32 -11.74 29.83 -3.76
N GLU A 33 -11.44 30.94 -4.46
CA GLU A 33 -10.74 30.98 -5.75
C GLU A 33 -9.32 30.38 -5.73
N ALA A 34 -8.82 30.03 -4.54
CA ALA A 34 -7.72 29.09 -4.38
C ALA A 34 -8.18 27.66 -4.77
N GLY A 35 -8.38 27.44 -6.08
CA GLY A 35 -8.54 26.10 -6.63
C GLY A 35 -7.40 25.18 -6.16
N PRO A 36 -7.62 23.84 -6.12
CA PRO A 36 -6.57 22.92 -5.72
C PRO A 36 -5.30 23.20 -6.53
N PRO A 37 -4.11 23.21 -5.90
CA PRO A 37 -2.88 23.50 -6.59
C PRO A 37 -2.75 22.58 -7.82
N PRO A 38 -2.19 23.09 -8.94
CA PRO A 38 -2.12 22.31 -10.17
C PRO A 38 -1.45 20.97 -9.91
N ALA A 39 -2.03 19.89 -10.43
CA ALA A 39 -1.48 18.55 -10.31
C ALA A 39 -0.05 18.55 -10.89
N ARG A 40 0.94 18.32 -10.03
CA ARG A 40 2.34 18.16 -10.44
C ARG A 40 2.63 16.67 -10.58
N ALA A 41 2.97 16.25 -11.79
CA ALA A 41 3.51 14.94 -12.05
C ALA A 41 5.04 15.05 -12.06
N PHE A 42 5.69 14.30 -11.18
CA PHE A 42 7.14 14.14 -11.21
C PHE A 42 7.51 12.99 -12.15
N PRO A 43 8.64 13.10 -12.87
CA PRO A 43 9.15 11.99 -13.65
C PRO A 43 9.48 10.80 -12.74
N SER A 44 9.41 9.58 -13.28
CA SER A 44 9.97 8.41 -12.61
C SER A 44 11.47 8.61 -12.37
N PRO A 45 11.99 8.31 -11.18
CA PRO A 45 13.44 8.34 -10.94
C PRO A 45 14.14 7.24 -11.75
N ASP A 46 15.41 7.46 -12.08
CA ASP A 46 16.26 6.41 -12.63
C ASP A 46 16.62 5.42 -11.50
N THR A 47 16.42 4.14 -11.79
CA THR A 47 16.62 3.01 -10.86
C THR A 47 17.59 1.97 -11.43
N SER A 48 18.32 2.32 -12.50
CA SER A 48 19.23 1.41 -13.22
C SER A 48 20.31 0.82 -12.29
N ASP A 49 20.80 1.63 -11.35
CA ASP A 49 21.81 1.27 -10.35
C ASP A 49 21.22 0.96 -8.96
N ALA A 50 19.90 0.92 -8.84
CA ALA A 50 19.24 0.72 -7.56
C ALA A 50 19.21 -0.75 -7.14
N PHE A 51 19.40 -1.00 -5.85
CA PHE A 51 19.35 -2.32 -5.26
C PHE A 51 18.83 -2.28 -3.82
N TRP A 52 18.39 -3.45 -3.35
CA TRP A 52 17.91 -3.64 -1.98
C TRP A 52 19.08 -3.79 -1.01
N ARG A 53 19.01 -3.11 0.13
CA ARG A 53 19.99 -3.16 1.22
C ARG A 53 19.28 -3.22 2.56
N VAL A 54 19.92 -3.81 3.56
CA VAL A 54 19.43 -3.69 4.95
C VAL A 54 19.78 -2.30 5.47
N ALA A 55 18.80 -1.61 6.03
CA ALA A 55 18.99 -0.30 6.62
C ALA A 55 19.90 -0.40 7.86
N ALA A 56 20.62 0.68 8.19
CA ALA A 56 21.52 0.70 9.35
C ALA A 56 20.81 0.39 10.69
N SER A 57 19.51 0.65 10.78
CA SER A 57 18.69 0.33 11.95
C SER A 57 18.44 -1.17 12.14
N GLY A 58 18.65 -1.98 11.09
CA GLY A 58 18.28 -3.40 11.06
C GLY A 58 16.76 -3.65 11.01
N GLN A 59 15.93 -2.61 11.11
CA GLN A 59 14.46 -2.70 11.17
C GLN A 59 13.78 -2.24 9.87
N ALA A 60 14.57 -2.08 8.82
CA ALA A 60 14.08 -1.77 7.48
C ALA A 60 15.01 -2.34 6.41
N VAL A 61 14.48 -2.47 5.20
CA VAL A 61 15.26 -2.65 3.98
C VAL A 61 14.96 -1.52 3.01
N ASP A 62 16.02 -1.02 2.38
CA ASP A 62 16.02 0.17 1.55
C ASP A 62 16.28 -0.21 0.09
N PHE A 63 15.50 0.37 -0.81
CA PHE A 63 15.72 0.32 -2.24
C PHE A 63 16.08 1.70 -2.76
N GLY A 64 17.22 1.83 -3.43
CA GLY A 64 17.70 3.07 -4.01
C GLY A 64 19.08 2.90 -4.64
N ASN A 65 19.52 3.92 -5.37
CA ASN A 65 20.85 3.94 -6.00
C ASN A 65 21.96 3.95 -4.95
N ASP A 66 23.15 3.49 -5.33
CA ASP A 66 24.30 3.51 -4.44
C ASP A 66 24.69 4.95 -4.06
N GLY A 67 25.04 5.17 -2.79
CA GLY A 67 25.40 6.49 -2.28
C GLY A 67 24.28 7.55 -2.23
N GLU A 68 23.07 7.24 -2.71
CA GLU A 68 21.91 8.13 -2.69
C GLU A 68 20.92 7.78 -1.57
N PRO A 69 20.07 8.73 -1.13
CA PRO A 69 18.95 8.42 -0.26
C PRO A 69 18.03 7.34 -0.84
N PRO A 70 17.39 6.52 0.00
CA PRO A 70 16.47 5.49 -0.47
C PRO A 70 15.30 6.11 -1.24
N LEU A 71 14.81 5.39 -2.24
CA LEU A 71 13.59 5.72 -2.98
C LEU A 71 12.37 5.03 -2.35
N LEU A 72 12.56 3.82 -1.82
CA LEU A 72 11.52 3.06 -1.12
C LEU A 72 12.16 2.36 0.08
N SER A 73 11.46 2.31 1.21
CA SER A 73 11.84 1.44 2.32
C SER A 73 10.69 0.52 2.67
N LEU A 74 11.01 -0.71 3.03
CA LEU A 74 10.10 -1.61 3.73
C LEU A 74 10.59 -1.66 5.17
N ALA A 75 9.77 -1.20 6.11
CA ALA A 75 10.10 -1.15 7.53
C ALA A 75 9.15 -2.06 8.33
N CYS A 76 9.60 -2.45 9.51
CA CYS A 76 8.80 -3.22 10.46
C CYS A 76 8.68 -2.43 11.75
N ASP A 77 7.44 -2.16 12.16
CA ASP A 77 7.13 -1.60 13.46
C ASP A 77 6.89 -2.75 14.44
N LEU A 78 7.84 -2.92 15.34
CA LEU A 78 7.87 -3.97 16.37
C LEU A 78 7.38 -3.48 17.74
N THR A 79 6.71 -2.32 17.81
CA THR A 79 6.18 -1.78 19.07
C THR A 79 5.28 -2.80 19.79
N ASP A 80 4.49 -3.57 19.01
CA ASP A 80 3.83 -4.79 19.46
C ASP A 80 4.39 -5.99 18.67
N ALA A 81 5.36 -6.69 19.25
CA ALA A 81 6.01 -7.83 18.62
C ALA A 81 5.06 -9.02 18.35
N ALA A 82 3.91 -9.11 19.05
CA ALA A 82 2.90 -10.13 18.80
C ALA A 82 1.99 -9.78 17.61
N ALA A 83 1.94 -8.50 17.23
CA ALA A 83 1.16 -8.00 16.10
C ALA A 83 1.95 -6.93 15.29
N PRO A 84 3.14 -7.29 14.76
CA PRO A 84 4.02 -6.33 14.11
C PRO A 84 3.38 -5.73 12.87
N GLN A 85 3.67 -4.45 12.60
CA GLN A 85 3.15 -3.76 11.42
C GLN A 85 4.23 -3.64 10.35
N PHE A 86 3.86 -3.98 9.12
CA PHE A 86 4.70 -3.76 7.95
C PHE A 86 4.39 -2.39 7.36
N VAL A 87 5.42 -1.59 7.15
CA VAL A 87 5.31 -0.21 6.69
C VAL A 87 6.05 -0.06 5.37
N ILE A 88 5.31 0.27 4.32
CA ILE A 88 5.87 0.56 3.00
C ILE A 88 6.02 2.07 2.90
N ILE A 89 7.26 2.57 2.81
CA ILE A 89 7.58 4.01 2.81
C ILE A 89 8.08 4.40 1.43
N ARG A 90 7.38 5.32 0.75
CA ARG A 90 7.86 5.90 -0.52
C ARG A 90 8.50 7.27 -0.25
N HIS A 91 9.80 7.35 -0.52
CA HIS A 91 10.60 8.57 -0.37
C HIS A 91 10.45 9.45 -1.61
N ALA A 92 9.41 10.27 -1.60
CA ALA A 92 9.13 11.29 -2.59
C ALA A 92 8.43 12.46 -1.90
N GLU A 93 8.34 13.61 -2.58
CA GLU A 93 7.64 14.78 -2.02
C GLU A 93 6.23 14.40 -1.54
N ALA A 94 5.95 14.67 -0.28
CA ALA A 94 4.67 14.46 0.37
C ALA A 94 4.18 15.79 0.95
N LEU A 95 2.90 16.07 0.79
CA LEU A 95 2.25 17.23 1.38
C LEU A 95 1.12 16.76 2.30
N PRO A 96 0.75 17.53 3.34
CA PRO A 96 -0.31 17.15 4.26
C PRO A 96 -1.60 16.74 3.57
N GLY A 97 -2.22 15.66 4.04
CA GLY A 97 -3.56 15.22 3.65
C GLY A 97 -3.65 14.62 2.24
N GLN A 98 -2.55 14.15 1.65
CA GLN A 98 -2.60 13.42 0.39
C GLN A 98 -2.77 11.92 0.65
N GLU A 99 -3.53 11.27 -0.23
CA GLU A 99 -3.79 9.83 -0.21
C GLU A 99 -3.69 9.30 -1.64
N ALA A 100 -3.27 8.06 -1.79
CA ALA A 100 -3.14 7.43 -3.10
C ALA A 100 -3.28 5.91 -3.02
N LEU A 101 -3.80 5.32 -4.10
CA LEU A 101 -3.58 3.92 -4.37
C LEU A 101 -2.15 3.75 -4.88
N PHE A 102 -1.36 2.97 -4.16
CA PHE A 102 0.02 2.64 -4.49
C PHE A 102 0.09 1.21 -5.05
N PRO A 103 -0.14 1.02 -6.36
CA PRO A 103 -0.02 -0.28 -7.01
C PRO A 103 1.41 -0.80 -7.03
N PHE A 104 1.53 -2.08 -6.67
CA PHE A 104 2.69 -2.92 -6.88
C PHE A 104 2.31 -4.04 -7.86
N VAL A 105 3.21 -4.36 -8.78
CA VAL A 105 3.05 -5.45 -9.76
C VAL A 105 4.36 -6.20 -9.86
N GLY A 106 4.31 -7.52 -9.69
CA GLY A 106 5.49 -8.40 -9.78
C GLY A 106 5.23 -9.70 -9.04
N ASN A 107 6.20 -10.62 -9.08
CA ASN A 107 6.04 -11.96 -8.48
C ASN A 107 4.77 -12.71 -8.93
N GLY A 108 4.27 -12.43 -10.14
CA GLY A 108 3.05 -13.06 -10.68
C GLY A 108 1.73 -12.50 -10.13
N MET A 109 1.77 -11.41 -9.37
CA MET A 109 0.60 -10.82 -8.72
C MET A 109 0.60 -9.29 -8.79
N SER A 110 -0.54 -8.70 -8.44
CA SER A 110 -0.69 -7.27 -8.23
C SER A 110 -1.38 -7.01 -6.90
N ARG A 111 -0.93 -5.96 -6.22
CA ARG A 111 -1.48 -5.46 -4.96
C ARG A 111 -1.59 -3.95 -5.06
N ARG A 112 -2.59 -3.37 -4.41
CA ARG A 112 -2.77 -1.92 -4.31
C ARG A 112 -2.82 -1.60 -2.84
N PHE A 113 -1.82 -0.88 -2.35
CA PHE A 113 -1.80 -0.45 -0.98
C PHE A 113 -2.42 0.95 -0.88
N LEU A 114 -3.16 1.21 0.20
CA LEU A 114 -3.59 2.56 0.54
C LEU A 114 -2.39 3.26 1.16
N ALA A 115 -1.89 4.29 0.49
CA ALA A 115 -0.76 5.07 0.95
C ALA A 115 -1.22 6.48 1.29
N ASP A 116 -0.88 6.94 2.48
CA ASP A 116 -1.25 8.24 3.02
C ASP A 116 0.02 9.03 3.33
N THR A 117 -0.08 10.36 3.30
CA THR A 117 1.00 11.21 3.79
C THR A 117 0.90 11.37 5.29
N VAL A 118 1.95 10.97 6.00
CA VAL A 118 2.04 11.07 7.46
C VAL A 118 3.24 11.93 7.85
N LEU A 119 3.11 12.65 8.97
CA LEU A 119 4.19 13.45 9.54
C LEU A 119 4.99 12.58 10.50
N VAL A 120 6.26 12.33 10.18
CA VAL A 120 7.18 11.57 11.03
C VAL A 120 8.49 12.34 11.15
N ASP A 121 8.96 12.54 12.38
CA ASP A 121 10.20 13.27 12.68
C ASP A 121 10.28 14.69 12.05
N GLY A 122 9.11 15.33 11.89
CA GLY A 122 9.02 16.67 11.30
C GLY A 122 8.98 16.70 9.77
N GLU A 123 9.02 15.54 9.10
CA GLU A 123 8.95 15.41 7.65
C GLU A 123 7.69 14.64 7.21
N TRP A 124 7.06 15.14 6.15
CA TRP A 124 5.96 14.42 5.52
C TRP A 124 6.51 13.31 4.62
N ARG A 125 5.96 12.11 4.74
CA ARG A 125 6.31 10.97 3.89
C ARG A 125 5.11 10.11 3.55
N TRP A 126 5.18 9.41 2.43
CA TRP A 126 4.15 8.48 1.99
C TRP A 126 4.33 7.13 2.69
N GLU A 127 3.29 6.65 3.35
CA GLU A 127 3.29 5.34 4.01
C GLU A 127 2.04 4.54 3.68
N ALA A 128 2.21 3.25 3.44
CA ALA A 128 1.14 2.27 3.56
C ALA A 128 1.46 1.32 4.72
N ARG A 129 0.51 1.18 5.66
CA ARG A 129 0.66 0.34 6.85
C ARG A 129 -0.34 -0.79 6.86
N LEU A 130 0.14 -1.98 7.20
CA LEU A 130 -0.69 -3.17 7.30
C LEU A 130 -0.08 -4.17 8.29
N PRO A 131 -0.88 -5.04 8.92
CA PRO A 131 -0.36 -6.12 9.76
C PRO A 131 0.62 -6.98 8.97
N ALA A 132 1.75 -7.37 9.57
CA ALA A 132 2.77 -8.18 8.90
C ALA A 132 2.22 -9.55 8.44
N ALA A 133 1.20 -10.07 9.12
CA ALA A 133 0.49 -11.30 8.76
C ALA A 133 -0.43 -11.17 7.53
N SER A 134 -0.58 -9.98 6.94
CA SER A 134 -1.46 -9.74 5.79
C SER A 134 -0.98 -10.50 4.54
N THR A 135 -1.91 -11.22 3.90
CA THR A 135 -1.69 -11.88 2.59
C THR A 135 -1.51 -10.88 1.45
N GLN A 136 -1.78 -9.58 1.69
CA GLN A 136 -1.44 -8.54 0.72
C GLN A 136 0.08 -8.38 0.57
N LEU A 137 0.87 -8.77 1.59
CA LEU A 137 2.33 -8.66 1.58
C LEU A 137 3.02 -9.78 0.80
N GLU A 138 2.31 -10.83 0.39
CA GLU A 138 2.86 -11.94 -0.40
C GLU A 138 3.55 -11.49 -1.69
N ILE A 139 3.21 -10.30 -2.20
CA ILE A 139 3.90 -9.70 -3.34
C ILE A 139 5.41 -9.52 -3.12
N PHE A 140 5.86 -9.36 -1.86
CA PHE A 140 7.28 -9.19 -1.52
C PHE A 140 8.03 -10.51 -1.28
N GLU A 141 7.34 -11.65 -1.18
CA GLU A 141 7.96 -12.94 -0.83
C GLU A 141 8.84 -13.50 -1.96
N GLY A 142 8.49 -13.22 -3.20
CA GLY A 142 9.19 -13.76 -4.36
C GLY A 142 10.44 -12.96 -4.76
N PRO A 143 11.44 -13.60 -5.39
CA PRO A 143 12.71 -12.96 -5.73
C PRO A 143 12.70 -12.19 -7.05
N ARG A 144 11.53 -12.08 -7.71
CA ARG A 144 11.44 -11.49 -9.06
C ARG A 144 11.40 -9.97 -8.98
N GLU A 145 11.61 -9.36 -10.14
CA GLU A 145 11.40 -7.93 -10.32
C GLU A 145 9.96 -7.51 -9.98
N MET A 146 9.83 -6.28 -9.53
CA MET A 146 8.56 -5.65 -9.21
C MET A 146 8.58 -4.20 -9.65
N ILE A 147 7.43 -3.67 -10.02
CA ILE A 147 7.23 -2.24 -10.24
C ILE A 147 6.27 -1.69 -9.20
N ALA A 148 6.50 -0.46 -8.77
CA ALA A 148 5.61 0.26 -7.85
C ALA A 148 5.37 1.67 -8.37
N THR A 149 4.10 2.04 -8.57
CA THR A 149 3.75 3.36 -9.11
C THR A 149 3.00 4.16 -8.08
N LEU A 150 3.58 5.27 -7.61
CA LEU A 150 2.84 6.22 -6.78
C LEU A 150 2.31 7.35 -7.69
N PRO A 151 0.99 7.52 -7.84
CA PRO A 151 0.42 8.54 -8.71
C PRO A 151 1.00 9.94 -8.46
N GLY A 152 1.44 10.59 -9.53
CA GLY A 152 2.09 11.90 -9.44
C GLY A 152 3.52 11.89 -8.90
N ARG A 153 4.07 10.75 -8.46
CA ARG A 153 5.43 10.57 -7.91
C ARG A 153 6.27 9.53 -8.67
N GLY A 154 5.80 9.15 -9.86
CA GLY A 154 6.50 8.25 -10.76
C GLY A 154 6.40 6.77 -10.40
N THR A 155 7.11 5.97 -11.19
CA THR A 155 7.23 4.50 -11.03
C THR A 155 8.64 4.14 -10.61
N LEU A 156 8.76 3.20 -9.69
CA LEU A 156 10.01 2.54 -9.34
C LEU A 156 10.07 1.18 -10.04
N GLU A 157 11.14 0.93 -10.78
CA GLU A 157 11.45 -0.39 -11.33
C GLU A 157 12.44 -1.09 -10.39
N MET A 158 11.94 -2.03 -9.59
CA MET A 158 12.73 -2.72 -8.58
C MET A 158 13.25 -4.03 -9.13
N ARG A 159 14.59 -4.12 -9.25
CA ARG A 159 15.28 -5.36 -9.63
C ARG A 159 14.96 -6.48 -8.63
N GLY A 160 14.89 -7.70 -9.14
CA GLY A 160 14.61 -8.89 -8.33
C GLY A 160 15.65 -9.10 -7.22
N SER A 161 15.18 -9.43 -6.02
CA SER A 161 16.00 -9.67 -4.83
C SER A 161 15.26 -10.57 -3.85
N ARG A 162 16.02 -11.34 -3.04
CA ARG A 162 15.45 -12.13 -1.92
C ARG A 162 15.22 -11.30 -0.67
N ILE A 163 15.90 -10.15 -0.56
CA ILE A 163 15.93 -9.31 0.65
C ILE A 163 14.52 -8.89 1.10
N PRO A 164 13.60 -8.41 0.23
CA PRO A 164 12.25 -8.06 0.67
C PRO A 164 11.48 -9.23 1.31
N GLY A 165 11.62 -10.43 0.75
CA GLY A 165 10.92 -11.62 1.23
C GLY A 165 11.50 -12.12 2.56
N GLU A 166 12.82 -12.13 2.69
CA GLU A 166 13.51 -12.45 3.95
C GLU A 166 13.17 -11.44 5.05
N PHE A 167 13.13 -10.15 4.71
CA PHE A 167 12.72 -9.09 5.64
C PHE A 167 11.25 -9.23 6.08
N LEU A 168 10.34 -9.55 5.17
CA LEU A 168 8.94 -9.81 5.50
C LEU A 168 8.80 -11.01 6.44
N ALA A 169 9.55 -12.09 6.21
CA ALA A 169 9.56 -13.25 7.10
C ALA A 169 10.06 -12.88 8.50
N TRP A 170 11.17 -12.13 8.59
CA TRP A 170 11.69 -11.61 9.87
C TRP A 170 10.67 -10.71 10.59
N CYS A 171 10.01 -9.81 9.86
CA CYS A 171 8.99 -8.93 10.43
C CYS A 171 7.79 -9.72 10.97
N ARG A 172 7.33 -10.76 10.24
CA ARG A 172 6.27 -11.66 10.70
C ARG A 172 6.64 -12.47 11.94
N ALA A 173 7.93 -12.75 12.12
CA ALA A 173 8.47 -13.42 13.29
C ALA A 173 8.72 -12.45 14.47
N GLY A 174 8.16 -11.25 14.45
CA GLY A 174 8.32 -10.29 15.56
C GLY A 174 9.74 -9.74 15.70
N GLY A 175 10.55 -9.84 14.64
CA GLY A 175 11.93 -9.38 14.66
C GLY A 175 12.94 -10.37 15.25
N GLU A 176 12.52 -11.59 15.53
CA GLU A 176 13.39 -12.65 16.04
C GLU A 176 14.35 -13.15 14.95
N LEU A 177 15.64 -13.23 15.28
CA LEU A 177 16.60 -13.96 14.46
C LEU A 177 16.52 -15.44 14.84
N PRO A 178 16.54 -16.36 13.87
CA PRO A 178 16.59 -17.78 14.20
C PRO A 178 17.80 -18.06 15.09
N GLU A 179 17.57 -18.75 16.22
CA GLU A 179 18.66 -19.25 17.06
C GLU A 179 19.54 -20.15 16.21
N VAL A 180 20.77 -19.72 15.96
CA VAL A 180 21.78 -20.59 15.39
C VAL A 180 22.17 -21.53 16.52
N GLU A 181 21.64 -22.76 16.52
CA GLU A 181 22.17 -23.83 17.36
C GLU A 181 23.67 -23.92 17.07
N GLY A 182 24.46 -23.42 18.02
CA GLY A 182 25.90 -23.56 18.01
C GLY A 182 26.17 -25.06 18.06
N ASP A 183 26.70 -25.58 16.96
CA ASP A 183 27.30 -26.90 16.95
C ASP A 183 28.53 -26.83 17.87
N GLU A 184 28.29 -26.95 19.18
CA GLU A 184 29.28 -27.33 20.16
C GLU A 184 29.67 -28.78 19.85
N THR A 185 30.41 -28.97 18.75
CA THR A 185 31.27 -30.12 18.59
C THR A 185 32.33 -29.99 19.68
N GLY A 186 31.95 -30.44 20.87
CA GLY A 186 32.80 -30.56 22.03
C GLY A 186 34.04 -31.35 21.64
N GLY A 187 35.15 -30.64 21.54
CA GLY A 187 36.46 -31.25 21.72
C GLY A 187 36.49 -31.85 23.11
N SER A 188 36.52 -33.17 23.19
CA SER A 188 36.96 -33.93 24.35
C SER A 188 37.56 -35.23 23.85
N GLU A 189 38.89 -35.17 23.70
CA GLU A 189 39.83 -36.10 24.33
C GLU A 189 39.54 -37.61 24.21
N GLU A 190 40.35 -38.32 23.43
CA GLU A 190 40.78 -39.65 23.88
C GLU A 190 42.23 -39.96 23.49
N ALA A 191 43.00 -40.21 24.54
CA ALA A 191 44.38 -40.62 24.56
C ALA A 191 44.65 -41.90 23.74
N ARG A 192 45.75 -41.92 22.98
CA ARG A 192 46.69 -43.05 22.96
C ARG A 192 48.06 -42.69 22.40
#